data_AF-A0AAU5GNI3-F1
#
_entry.id   AF-A0AAU5GNI3-F1
#
_cell.length_a   1.000
_cell.length_b   1.000
_cell.length_c   1.000
_cell.angle_alpha   90.00
_cell.angle_beta   90.00
_cell.angle_gamma   90.00
#
_symmetry.space_group_name_H-M   'P 1'
#
loop_
_entity.id
_entity.type
_entity.pdbx_description
1 polymer ?
#
loop_
_entity_poly.entity_id
_entity_poly.type
_entity_poly.pdbx_seq_one_letter_code
_entity_poly.pdbx_strand_id
1 'polypeptide(L)'
;METGYLGGLAAGVIAGVTTRALQRITVPARWRPLMADAAIPLVATLFTAVVFFRALVAPQIAQLNAWLYDKLVTLELTDHHLVLGLVLGLIVCCDFGGAVYKAAFAYALGGIDSYVPTLAHMTFMAVVVATGMVPALGMSLATGVRRKLFTETERNYGKVAWLLGLVPVPAAAVPFALRDLLRVIPASMAGGAVTGMLTMNFGSTMAVPFGGVFAAGQLGKPSPSPSPSPSPSPSPSPSPSPPAPSSRQVSRSR
;
A
#
# COMPACT_ATOMS: atom_id res chain seq x y z
N MET A 1 6.59 2.20 6.17
CA MET A 1 5.58 3.03 6.87
C MET A 1 5.19 4.16 5.92
N GLU A 2 4.02 4.08 5.30
CA GLU A 2 3.65 4.99 4.21
C GLU A 2 2.63 6.02 4.68
N THR A 3 2.99 7.29 4.53
CA THR A 3 2.30 8.46 5.09
C THR A 3 1.06 8.94 4.31
N GLY A 4 0.58 8.15 3.34
CA GLY A 4 -0.59 8.51 2.53
C GLY A 4 -0.45 9.81 1.73
N TYR A 5 -1.48 10.11 0.92
CA TYR A 5 -1.51 11.30 0.06
C TYR A 5 -1.58 12.62 0.87
N LEU A 6 -2.29 12.67 2.00
CA LEU A 6 -2.34 13.85 2.88
C LEU A 6 -0.97 14.15 3.50
N GLY A 7 -0.22 13.10 3.85
CA GLY A 7 1.17 13.23 4.19
C GLY A 7 1.99 13.76 3.01
N GLY A 8 1.84 13.19 1.81
CA GLY A 8 2.51 13.71 0.61
C GLY A 8 2.21 15.19 0.31
N LEU A 9 0.95 15.61 0.49
CA LEU A 9 0.49 16.99 0.29
C LEU A 9 1.06 17.92 1.37
N ALA A 10 1.00 17.52 2.64
CA ALA A 10 1.59 18.28 3.75
C ALA A 10 3.11 18.37 3.62
N ALA A 11 3.79 17.28 3.27
CA ALA A 11 5.22 17.25 2.96
C ALA A 11 5.55 18.17 1.79
N GLY A 12 4.76 18.17 0.73
CA GLY A 12 4.93 19.05 -0.42
C GLY A 12 4.78 20.54 -0.05
N VAL A 13 3.78 20.88 0.76
CA VAL A 13 3.60 22.26 1.26
C VAL A 13 4.75 22.66 2.18
N ILE A 14 5.17 21.80 3.10
CA ILE A 14 6.31 22.06 4.00
C ILE A 14 7.59 22.23 3.17
N ALA A 15 7.88 21.32 2.23
CA ALA A 15 9.03 21.40 1.35
C ALA A 15 9.02 22.68 0.51
N GLY A 16 7.86 23.08 -0.02
CA GLY A 16 7.70 24.33 -0.77
C GLY A 16 7.95 25.57 0.08
N VAL A 17 7.42 25.61 1.31
CA VAL A 17 7.63 26.71 2.25
C VAL A 17 9.09 26.78 2.70
N THR A 18 9.71 25.64 3.02
CA THR A 18 11.12 25.55 3.39
C THR A 18 12.02 25.98 2.24
N THR A 19 11.76 25.51 1.02
CA THR A 19 12.50 25.94 -0.19
C THR A 19 12.38 27.46 -0.40
N ARG A 20 11.18 28.02 -0.27
CA ARG A 20 10.94 29.46 -0.41
C ARG A 20 11.63 30.28 0.70
N ALA A 21 11.72 29.74 1.92
CA ALA A 21 12.44 30.36 3.02
C ALA A 21 13.96 30.36 2.78
N LEU A 22 14.51 29.25 2.28
CA LEU A 22 15.93 29.14 1.94
C LEU A 22 16.34 30.04 0.78
N GLN A 23 15.46 30.24 -0.20
CA GLN A 23 15.70 31.16 -1.33
C GLN A 23 15.80 32.64 -0.91
N ARG A 24 15.34 33.01 0.29
CA ARG A 24 15.47 34.38 0.81
C ARG A 24 16.86 34.69 1.37
N ILE A 25 17.73 33.69 1.53
CA ILE A 25 19.10 33.87 2.01
C ILE A 25 19.93 34.42 0.85
N THR A 26 20.43 35.65 0.97
CA THR A 26 21.29 36.28 -0.04
C THR A 26 22.70 35.73 0.02
N VAL A 27 23.15 35.17 -1.09
CA VAL A 27 24.44 34.48 -1.21
C VAL A 27 25.23 35.11 -2.37
N PRO A 28 26.56 35.29 -2.26
CA PRO A 28 27.38 35.88 -3.31
C PRO A 28 27.23 35.17 -4.66
N ALA A 29 27.28 35.93 -5.76
CA ALA A 29 26.99 35.45 -7.12
C ALA A 29 27.77 34.18 -7.55
N ARG A 30 28.97 33.99 -7.00
CA ARG A 30 29.84 32.82 -7.25
C ARG A 30 29.26 31.49 -6.73
N TRP A 31 28.39 31.52 -5.73
CA TRP A 31 27.86 30.32 -5.06
C TRP A 31 26.38 30.07 -5.36
N ARG A 32 25.71 30.98 -6.10
CA ARG A 32 24.30 30.85 -6.50
C ARG A 32 23.97 29.56 -7.24
N PRO A 33 24.78 29.06 -8.19
CA PRO A 33 24.48 27.80 -8.89
C PRO A 33 24.53 26.60 -7.95
N LEU A 34 25.55 26.53 -7.09
CA LEU A 34 25.74 25.44 -6.13
C LEU A 34 24.61 25.39 -5.09
N MET A 35 24.07 26.55 -4.70
CA MET A 35 22.96 26.60 -3.74
C MET A 35 21.62 26.22 -4.36
N ALA A 36 21.31 26.68 -5.58
CA ALA A 36 20.05 26.37 -6.25
C ALA A 36 19.91 24.89 -6.62
N ASP A 37 20.99 24.27 -7.11
CA ASP A 37 20.95 22.92 -7.65
C ASP A 37 21.16 21.82 -6.60
N ALA A 38 21.86 22.11 -5.49
CA ALA A 38 22.22 21.09 -4.50
C ALA A 38 21.82 21.46 -3.07
N ALA A 39 22.25 22.62 -2.56
CA ALA A 39 22.09 22.93 -1.14
C ALA A 39 20.62 23.15 -0.73
N ILE A 40 19.87 23.92 -1.53
CA ILE A 40 18.46 24.21 -1.26
C ILE A 40 17.61 22.94 -1.33
N PRO A 41 17.66 22.11 -2.40
CA PRO A 41 16.88 20.88 -2.43
C PRO A 41 17.29 19.88 -1.33
N LEU A 42 18.58 19.78 -0.99
CA LEU A 42 19.06 18.86 0.05
C LEU A 42 18.64 19.29 1.46
N VAL A 43 18.73 20.58 1.80
CA VAL A 43 18.30 21.07 3.11
C VAL A 43 16.77 21.08 3.21
N ALA A 44 16.07 21.43 2.13
CA ALA A 44 14.60 21.38 2.10
C ALA A 44 14.09 19.95 2.29
N THR A 45 14.67 18.97 1.58
CA THR A 45 14.28 17.55 1.73
C THR A 45 14.63 17.00 3.11
N LEU A 46 15.81 17.31 3.65
CA LEU A 46 16.22 16.83 4.98
C LEU A 46 15.37 17.44 6.09
N PHE A 47 15.10 18.75 6.04
CA PHE A 47 14.26 19.42 7.02
C PHE A 47 12.80 18.95 6.93
N THR A 48 12.28 18.84 5.70
CA THR A 48 10.95 18.26 5.47
C THR A 48 10.91 16.85 6.02
N ALA A 49 11.88 15.98 5.73
CA ALA A 49 11.93 14.62 6.25
C ALA A 49 11.92 14.58 7.79
N VAL A 50 12.73 15.41 8.46
CA VAL A 50 12.78 15.45 9.94
C VAL A 50 11.49 15.96 10.56
N VAL A 51 10.93 17.07 10.06
CA VAL A 51 9.68 17.66 10.57
C VAL A 51 8.50 16.74 10.30
N PHE A 52 8.46 16.17 9.10
CA PHE A 52 7.42 15.26 8.66
C PHE A 52 7.43 13.93 9.42
N PHE A 53 8.62 13.42 9.74
CA PHE A 53 8.79 12.19 10.51
C PHE A 53 8.48 12.38 12.00
N ARG A 54 8.81 13.54 12.58
CA ARG A 54 8.79 13.74 14.03
C ARG A 54 7.55 14.44 14.59
N ALA A 55 6.83 15.25 13.79
CA ALA A 55 5.84 16.18 14.35
C ALA A 55 4.37 15.93 13.99
N LEU A 56 4.04 15.38 12.81
CA LEU A 56 2.69 15.60 12.25
C LEU A 56 1.97 14.43 11.59
N VAL A 57 2.66 13.34 11.20
CA VAL A 57 2.01 12.32 10.35
C VAL A 57 2.19 10.90 10.87
N ALA A 58 3.33 10.55 11.47
CA ALA A 58 3.55 9.23 12.03
C ALA A 58 2.59 8.85 13.18
N PRO A 59 2.37 9.70 14.22
CA PRO A 59 1.47 9.33 15.31
C PRO A 59 -0.01 9.33 14.92
N GLN A 60 -0.44 10.25 14.05
CA GLN A 60 -1.82 10.37 13.59
C GLN A 60 -2.22 9.19 12.72
N ILE A 61 -1.33 8.75 11.82
CA ILE A 61 -1.57 7.55 11.00
C ILE A 61 -1.51 6.29 11.86
N ALA A 62 -0.61 6.21 12.84
CA ALA A 62 -0.57 5.08 13.77
C ALA A 62 -1.88 4.96 14.57
N GLN A 63 -2.42 6.08 15.06
CA GLN A 63 -3.71 6.11 15.76
C GLN A 63 -4.88 5.73 14.85
N LEU A 64 -4.92 6.26 13.63
CA LEU A 64 -5.96 5.92 12.65
C LEU A 64 -5.89 4.43 12.28
N ASN A 65 -4.70 3.90 12.02
CA ASN A 65 -4.50 2.49 11.72
C ASN A 65 -4.94 1.61 12.89
N ALA A 66 -4.54 1.94 14.12
CA ALA A 66 -4.95 1.20 15.31
C ALA A 66 -6.48 1.20 15.50
N TRP A 67 -7.12 2.35 15.30
CA TRP A 67 -8.58 2.47 15.37
C TRP A 67 -9.27 1.66 14.27
N LEU A 68 -8.74 1.69 13.04
CA LEU A 68 -9.27 0.92 11.91
C LEU A 68 -9.12 -0.59 12.16
N TYR A 69 -7.97 -1.00 12.69
CA TYR A 69 -7.67 -2.40 13.05
C TYR A 69 -8.66 -2.91 14.09
N ASP A 70 -8.85 -2.15 15.18
CA ASP A 70 -9.81 -2.47 16.25
C ASP A 70 -11.24 -2.64 15.71
N LYS A 71 -11.68 -1.75 14.83
CA LYS A 71 -13.02 -1.80 14.23
C LYS A 71 -13.18 -2.97 13.26
N LEU A 72 -12.18 -3.25 12.43
CA LEU A 72 -12.21 -4.37 11.49
C LEU A 72 -12.21 -5.72 12.22
N VAL A 73 -11.37 -5.87 13.24
CA VAL A 73 -11.34 -7.07 14.10
C VAL A 73 -12.68 -7.27 14.81
N THR A 74 -13.29 -6.20 15.34
CA THR A 74 -14.61 -6.28 15.98
C THR A 74 -15.68 -6.78 14.99
N LEU A 75 -15.66 -6.29 13.75
CA LEU A 75 -16.61 -6.70 12.72
C LEU A 75 -16.36 -8.12 12.20
N GLU A 76 -15.10 -8.56 12.14
CA GLU A 76 -14.71 -9.93 11.80
C GLU A 76 -15.21 -10.93 12.85
N LEU A 77 -15.15 -10.57 14.14
CA LEU A 77 -15.65 -11.38 15.25
C LEU A 77 -17.19 -11.49 15.32
N THR A 78 -17.92 -10.62 14.60
CA THR A 78 -19.40 -10.57 14.64
C THR A 78 -20.07 -11.28 13.45
N ASP A 79 -19.31 -12.01 12.61
CA ASP A 79 -19.82 -12.83 11.48
C ASP A 79 -20.63 -12.04 10.41
N HIS A 80 -20.48 -10.72 10.36
CA HIS A 80 -21.20 -9.84 9.42
C HIS A 80 -20.39 -9.54 8.15
N HIS A 81 -20.02 -10.59 7.42
CA HIS A 81 -19.15 -10.51 6.23
C HIS A 81 -19.62 -9.52 5.15
N LEU A 82 -20.93 -9.39 4.93
CA LEU A 82 -21.52 -8.42 3.99
C LEU A 82 -21.32 -6.97 4.42
N VAL A 83 -21.57 -6.68 5.71
CA VAL A 83 -21.40 -5.33 6.28
C VAL A 83 -19.92 -4.97 6.32
N LEU A 84 -19.06 -5.94 6.61
CA LEU A 84 -17.62 -5.77 6.60
C LEU A 84 -17.10 -5.41 5.20
N GLY A 85 -17.56 -6.11 4.15
CA GLY A 85 -17.24 -5.78 2.76
C GLY A 85 -17.72 -4.38 2.35
N LEU A 86 -18.92 -4.00 2.78
CA LEU A 86 -19.48 -2.67 2.55
C LEU A 86 -18.62 -1.57 3.17
N VAL A 87 -18.29 -1.70 4.46
CA VAL A 87 -17.48 -0.73 5.20
C VAL A 87 -16.07 -0.65 4.62
N LEU A 88 -15.45 -1.80 4.31
CA LEU A 88 -14.11 -1.83 3.72
C LEU A 88 -14.08 -1.15 2.35
N GLY A 89 -15.12 -1.34 1.53
CA GLY A 89 -15.26 -0.65 0.25
C GLY A 89 -15.45 0.86 0.37
N LEU A 90 -16.19 1.33 1.39
CA LEU A 90 -16.31 2.77 1.70
C LEU A 90 -14.95 3.37 2.07
N ILE A 91 -14.21 2.69 2.93
CA ILE A 91 -12.89 3.10 3.43
C ILE A 91 -11.90 3.23 2.27
N VAL A 92 -11.83 2.23 1.39
CA VAL A 92 -10.90 2.18 0.25
C VAL A 92 -11.13 3.32 -0.75
N CYS A 93 -12.38 3.66 -1.02
CA CYS A 93 -12.72 4.69 -2.02
C CYS A 93 -12.76 6.11 -1.47
N CYS A 94 -12.55 6.31 -0.17
CA CYS A 94 -12.71 7.60 0.50
C CYS A 94 -11.69 8.66 0.05
N ASP A 95 -10.43 8.26 -0.20
CA ASP A 95 -9.31 9.19 -0.37
C ASP A 95 -8.45 8.95 -1.62
N PHE A 96 -8.97 8.21 -2.60
CA PHE A 96 -8.32 7.92 -3.88
C PHE A 96 -6.88 7.40 -3.80
N GLY A 97 -6.58 6.55 -2.79
CA GLY A 97 -5.23 6.01 -2.60
C GLY A 97 -4.40 6.74 -1.54
N GLY A 98 -5.07 7.47 -0.65
CA GLY A 98 -4.45 8.23 0.42
C GLY A 98 -4.08 7.38 1.64
N ALA A 99 -4.10 8.01 2.82
CA ALA A 99 -3.71 7.35 4.07
C ALA A 99 -4.69 6.23 4.46
N VAL A 100 -5.99 6.44 4.24
CA VAL A 100 -7.06 5.51 4.58
C VAL A 100 -7.00 4.27 3.68
N TYR A 101 -6.82 4.46 2.37
CA TYR A 101 -6.58 3.36 1.44
C TYR A 101 -5.34 2.54 1.83
N LYS A 102 -4.21 3.21 2.09
CA LYS A 102 -2.97 2.52 2.46
C LYS A 102 -3.06 1.80 3.80
N ALA A 103 -3.82 2.34 4.75
CA ALA A 103 -4.12 1.68 6.01
C ALA A 103 -4.90 0.37 5.80
N ALA A 104 -5.98 0.42 5.02
CA ALA A 104 -6.79 -0.74 4.69
C ALA A 104 -6.01 -1.78 3.87
N PHE A 105 -5.17 -1.32 2.92
CA PHE A 105 -4.29 -2.17 2.14
C PHE A 105 -3.23 -2.85 3.00
N ALA A 106 -2.61 -2.12 3.94
CA ALA A 106 -1.63 -2.67 4.88
C ALA A 106 -2.28 -3.67 5.85
N TYR A 107 -3.52 -3.44 6.28
CA TYR A 107 -4.30 -4.41 7.06
C TYR A 107 -4.50 -5.71 6.28
N ALA A 108 -5.00 -5.61 5.05
CA ALA A 108 -5.23 -6.76 4.19
C ALA A 108 -3.94 -7.52 3.86
N LEU A 109 -2.85 -6.80 3.59
CA LEU A 109 -1.54 -7.37 3.30
C LEU A 109 -0.91 -8.03 4.54
N GLY A 110 -1.01 -7.39 5.72
CA GLY A 110 -0.48 -7.94 6.97
C GLY A 110 -1.14 -9.26 7.36
N GLY A 111 -2.44 -9.43 7.06
CA GLY A 111 -3.14 -10.69 7.26
C GLY A 111 -2.70 -11.83 6.31
N ILE A 112 -2.09 -11.50 5.17
CA ILE A 112 -1.52 -12.49 4.22
C ILE A 112 -0.07 -12.85 4.61
N ASP A 113 0.70 -11.88 5.11
CA ASP A 113 2.11 -12.05 5.50
C ASP A 113 2.28 -12.68 6.90
N SER A 114 1.20 -12.73 7.67
CA SER A 114 1.14 -13.41 8.98
C SER A 114 1.26 -14.94 8.82
N TYR A 115 1.88 -15.60 9.79
CA TYR A 115 2.21 -17.05 9.81
C TYR A 115 1.01 -18.00 9.62
N VAL A 116 -0.23 -17.48 9.62
CA VAL A 116 -1.47 -18.21 9.30
C VAL A 116 -2.30 -17.37 8.31
N PRO A 117 -2.08 -17.52 6.98
CA PRO A 117 -2.92 -16.85 5.99
C PRO A 117 -4.33 -17.43 6.06
N THR A 118 -5.23 -16.69 6.71
CA THR A 118 -6.64 -17.09 6.84
C THR A 118 -7.40 -16.70 5.58
N LEU A 119 -8.37 -17.52 5.19
CA LEU A 119 -9.23 -17.29 4.02
C LEU A 119 -9.90 -15.91 4.07
N ALA A 120 -10.21 -15.41 5.27
CA ALA A 120 -10.73 -14.07 5.54
C ALA A 120 -9.76 -12.93 5.14
N HIS A 121 -8.46 -13.07 5.35
CA HIS A 121 -7.50 -12.03 4.95
C HIS A 121 -7.34 -11.96 3.42
N MET A 122 -7.46 -13.10 2.73
CA MET A 122 -7.45 -13.14 1.27
C MET A 122 -8.73 -12.57 0.66
N THR A 123 -9.87 -12.69 1.34
CA THR A 123 -11.10 -12.00 0.92
C THR A 123 -11.01 -10.49 1.18
N PHE A 124 -10.39 -10.04 2.28
CA PHE A 124 -10.11 -8.61 2.50
C PHE A 124 -9.23 -8.03 1.40
N MET A 125 -8.16 -8.72 1.01
CA MET A 125 -7.31 -8.27 -0.08
C MET A 125 -8.08 -8.20 -1.41
N ALA A 126 -8.90 -9.20 -1.72
CA ALA A 126 -9.75 -9.17 -2.92
C ALA A 126 -10.72 -7.97 -2.91
N VAL A 127 -11.31 -7.64 -1.76
CA VAL A 127 -12.16 -6.45 -1.60
C VAL A 127 -11.35 -5.19 -1.88
N VAL A 128 -10.17 -5.03 -1.28
CA VAL A 128 -9.34 -3.84 -1.45
C VAL A 128 -8.91 -3.66 -2.91
N VAL A 129 -8.50 -4.74 -3.58
CA VAL A 129 -8.11 -4.70 -4.99
C VAL A 129 -9.30 -4.34 -5.88
N ALA A 130 -10.45 -5.00 -5.71
CA ALA A 130 -11.64 -4.75 -6.53
C ALA A 130 -12.18 -3.34 -6.32
N THR A 131 -12.22 -2.85 -5.08
CA THR A 131 -12.72 -1.52 -4.74
C THR A 131 -11.75 -0.42 -5.15
N GLY A 132 -10.43 -0.65 -5.07
CA GLY A 132 -9.41 0.30 -5.53
C GLY A 132 -9.46 0.61 -7.04
N MET A 133 -10.12 -0.24 -7.83
CA MET A 133 -10.33 -0.05 -9.27
C MET A 133 -11.56 0.83 -9.58
N VAL A 134 -12.52 0.91 -8.65
CA VAL A 134 -13.82 1.56 -8.85
C VAL A 134 -13.72 3.05 -9.18
N PRO A 135 -12.94 3.89 -8.48
CA PRO A 135 -12.94 5.32 -8.75
C PRO A 135 -12.50 5.66 -10.18
N ALA A 136 -11.42 5.02 -10.66
CA ALA A 136 -10.86 5.27 -11.98
C ALA A 136 -11.78 4.75 -13.10
N LEU A 137 -12.32 3.54 -12.95
CA LEU A 137 -13.26 2.96 -13.91
C LEU A 137 -14.59 3.72 -13.93
N GLY A 138 -15.10 4.10 -12.75
CA GLY A 138 -16.33 4.87 -12.61
C GLY A 138 -16.23 6.25 -13.24
N MET A 139 -15.12 6.97 -13.02
CA MET A 139 -14.90 8.26 -13.66
C MET A 139 -14.72 8.13 -15.18
N SER A 140 -13.95 7.15 -15.65
CA SER A 140 -13.81 6.90 -17.08
C SER A 140 -15.18 6.62 -17.73
N LEU A 141 -15.99 5.74 -17.14
CA LEU A 141 -17.33 5.45 -17.61
C LEU A 141 -18.22 6.69 -17.59
N ALA A 142 -18.17 7.50 -16.53
CA ALA A 142 -18.93 8.74 -16.42
C ALA A 142 -18.59 9.73 -17.55
N THR A 143 -17.30 9.87 -17.89
CA THR A 143 -16.89 10.69 -19.04
C THR A 143 -17.41 10.14 -20.36
N GLY A 144 -17.54 8.82 -20.50
CA GLY A 144 -18.05 8.15 -21.69
C GLY A 144 -19.57 8.26 -21.86
N VAL A 145 -20.33 8.09 -20.78
CA VAL A 145 -21.81 8.08 -20.77
C VAL A 145 -22.38 9.49 -20.72
N ARG A 146 -21.84 10.36 -19.86
CA ARG A 146 -22.33 11.74 -19.67
C ARG A 146 -21.32 12.78 -20.16
N ARG A 147 -20.81 12.62 -21.38
CA ARG A 147 -19.79 13.49 -22.03
C ARG A 147 -20.05 14.99 -21.93
N LYS A 148 -21.32 15.41 -21.87
CA LYS A 148 -21.73 16.82 -21.80
C LYS A 148 -21.44 17.47 -20.44
N LEU A 149 -21.27 16.68 -19.38
CA LEU A 149 -20.95 17.17 -18.04
C LEU A 149 -19.44 17.38 -17.82
N PHE A 150 -18.62 16.87 -18.75
CA PHE A 150 -17.15 16.88 -18.63
C PHE A 150 -16.51 17.71 -19.73
N THR A 151 -15.41 18.39 -19.39
CA THR A 151 -14.63 19.14 -20.38
C THR A 151 -13.87 18.21 -21.30
N GLU A 152 -13.38 18.76 -22.41
CA GLU A 152 -12.60 17.99 -23.38
C GLU A 152 -11.34 17.36 -22.77
N THR A 153 -10.65 18.11 -21.92
CA THR A 153 -9.49 17.63 -21.15
C THR A 153 -9.83 16.42 -20.27
N GLU A 154 -10.95 16.47 -19.55
CA GLU A 154 -11.43 15.37 -18.70
C GLU A 154 -11.84 14.15 -19.50
N ARG A 155 -12.50 14.34 -20.64
CA ARG A 155 -12.86 13.23 -21.53
C ARG A 155 -11.64 12.56 -22.10
N ASN A 156 -10.62 13.32 -22.48
CA ASN A 156 -9.36 12.77 -22.98
C ASN A 156 -8.60 12.03 -21.87
N TYR A 157 -8.62 12.56 -20.65
CA TYR A 157 -8.07 11.87 -19.49
C TYR A 157 -8.87 10.60 -19.14
N GLY A 158 -10.19 10.62 -19.24
CA GLY A 158 -11.08 9.48 -19.04
C GLY A 158 -10.76 8.31 -19.98
N LYS A 159 -10.38 8.59 -21.23
CA LYS A 159 -9.90 7.57 -22.19
C LYS A 159 -8.59 6.91 -21.79
N VAL A 160 -7.82 7.48 -20.88
CA VAL A 160 -6.60 6.86 -20.32
C VAL A 160 -6.92 6.23 -18.97
N ALA A 161 -7.81 6.85 -18.19
CA ALA A 161 -8.19 6.42 -16.86
C ALA A 161 -8.84 5.02 -16.83
N TRP A 162 -9.50 4.55 -17.90
CA TRP A 162 -10.03 3.18 -17.90
C TRP A 162 -8.92 2.14 -17.81
N LEU A 163 -7.81 2.32 -18.54
CA LEU A 163 -6.66 1.41 -18.51
C LEU A 163 -6.00 1.42 -17.13
N LEU A 164 -5.84 2.61 -16.54
CA LEU A 164 -5.31 2.74 -15.19
C LEU A 164 -6.23 2.09 -14.15
N GLY A 165 -7.55 2.17 -14.35
CA GLY A 165 -8.56 1.55 -13.51
C GLY A 165 -8.66 0.02 -13.64
N LEU A 166 -8.05 -0.59 -14.66
CA LEU A 166 -7.93 -2.06 -14.72
C LEU A 166 -6.95 -2.60 -13.66
N VAL A 167 -6.12 -1.73 -13.10
CA VAL A 167 -5.23 -2.02 -11.98
C VAL A 167 -5.77 -1.21 -10.78
N PRO A 168 -5.58 -1.63 -9.51
CA PRO A 168 -6.00 -0.87 -8.34
C PRO A 168 -5.19 0.43 -8.17
N VAL A 169 -5.41 1.41 -9.06
CA VAL A 169 -4.81 2.74 -9.07
C VAL A 169 -5.90 3.79 -8.88
N PRO A 170 -6.44 3.93 -7.65
CA PRO A 170 -7.54 4.87 -7.37
C PRO A 170 -7.14 6.34 -7.57
N ALA A 171 -5.85 6.66 -7.53
CA ALA A 171 -5.31 8.00 -7.77
C ALA A 171 -5.62 8.55 -9.17
N ALA A 172 -5.92 7.68 -10.15
CA ALA A 172 -6.37 8.10 -11.47
C ALA A 172 -7.72 8.84 -11.44
N ALA A 173 -8.44 8.87 -10.31
CA ALA A 173 -9.64 9.68 -10.13
C ALA A 173 -9.35 11.11 -9.60
N VAL A 174 -8.15 11.39 -9.08
CA VAL A 174 -7.82 12.67 -8.43
C VAL A 174 -8.07 13.89 -9.33
N PRO A 175 -7.70 13.89 -10.63
CA PRO A 175 -7.95 15.04 -11.50
C PRO A 175 -9.44 15.38 -11.65
N PHE A 176 -10.32 14.38 -11.54
CA PHE A 176 -11.77 14.59 -11.55
C PHE A 176 -12.29 15.06 -10.19
N ALA A 177 -11.76 14.49 -9.10
CA ALA A 177 -12.14 14.87 -7.75
C ALA A 177 -11.79 16.33 -7.44
N LEU A 178 -10.63 16.82 -7.90
CA LEU A 178 -10.22 18.22 -7.73
C LEU A 178 -11.22 19.23 -8.31
N ARG A 179 -12.08 18.77 -9.23
CA ARG A 179 -13.08 19.63 -9.86
C ARG A 179 -14.44 19.61 -9.18
N ASP A 180 -14.85 18.45 -8.66
CA ASP A 180 -16.11 18.29 -7.94
C ASP A 180 -15.97 17.24 -6.82
N LEU A 181 -15.26 17.63 -5.76
CA LEU A 181 -14.92 16.74 -4.66
C LEU A 181 -16.19 16.19 -3.96
N LEU A 182 -17.22 17.04 -3.84
CA LEU A 182 -18.49 16.73 -3.16
C LEU A 182 -19.33 15.70 -3.90
N ARG A 183 -19.14 15.53 -5.22
CA ARG A 183 -19.85 14.49 -5.99
C ARG A 183 -19.00 13.26 -6.22
N VAL A 184 -17.71 13.45 -6.51
CA VAL A 184 -16.83 12.33 -6.90
C VAL A 184 -16.52 11.42 -5.71
N ILE A 185 -16.26 11.97 -4.51
CA ILE A 185 -15.97 11.14 -3.33
C ILE A 185 -17.20 10.29 -2.93
N PRO A 186 -18.40 10.86 -2.69
CA PRO A 186 -19.54 10.05 -2.27
C PRO A 186 -19.99 9.05 -3.34
N ALA A 187 -19.92 9.40 -4.62
CA ALA A 187 -20.22 8.47 -5.70
C ALA A 187 -19.22 7.30 -5.76
N SER A 188 -17.93 7.58 -5.57
CA SER A 188 -16.89 6.55 -5.52
C SER A 188 -17.03 5.67 -4.29
N MET A 189 -17.34 6.25 -3.12
CA MET A 189 -17.63 5.52 -1.89
C MET A 189 -18.85 4.62 -2.05
N ALA A 190 -19.94 5.10 -2.64
CA ALA A 190 -21.13 4.29 -2.90
C ALA A 190 -20.82 3.12 -3.86
N GLY A 191 -20.07 3.37 -4.93
CA GLY A 191 -19.61 2.30 -5.84
C GLY A 191 -18.73 1.28 -5.12
N GLY A 192 -17.74 1.76 -4.35
CA GLY A 192 -16.84 0.93 -3.54
C GLY A 192 -17.58 0.08 -2.51
N ALA A 193 -18.57 0.65 -1.83
CA ALA A 193 -19.42 -0.05 -0.86
C ALA A 193 -20.14 -1.24 -1.49
N VAL A 194 -20.76 -1.02 -2.66
CA VAL A 194 -21.45 -2.07 -3.41
C VAL A 194 -20.46 -3.13 -3.91
N THR A 195 -19.33 -2.72 -4.47
CA THR A 195 -18.27 -3.64 -4.92
C THR A 195 -17.74 -4.48 -3.77
N GLY A 196 -17.41 -3.88 -2.62
CA GLY A 196 -16.88 -4.60 -1.47
C GLY A 196 -17.87 -5.58 -0.86
N MET A 197 -19.15 -5.20 -0.77
CA MET A 197 -20.22 -6.09 -0.35
C MET A 197 -20.38 -7.29 -1.30
N LEU A 198 -20.36 -7.05 -2.61
CA LEU A 198 -20.47 -8.12 -3.62
C LEU A 198 -19.26 -9.05 -3.59
N THR A 199 -18.04 -8.51 -3.47
CA THR A 199 -16.81 -9.31 -3.38
C THR A 199 -16.82 -10.22 -2.15
N MET A 200 -17.30 -9.73 -1.01
CA MET A 200 -17.50 -10.54 0.20
C MET A 200 -18.62 -11.57 0.03
N ASN A 201 -19.74 -11.19 -0.57
CA ASN A 201 -20.86 -12.10 -0.81
C ASN A 201 -20.47 -13.28 -1.72
N PHE A 202 -19.62 -13.03 -2.72
CA PHE A 202 -19.09 -14.08 -3.59
C PHE A 202 -17.92 -14.86 -2.97
N GLY A 203 -17.44 -14.48 -1.79
CA GLY A 203 -16.29 -15.12 -1.14
C GLY A 203 -15.02 -15.07 -1.99
N SER A 204 -14.86 -14.03 -2.82
CA SER A 204 -13.72 -13.93 -3.73
C SER A 204 -12.43 -13.75 -2.93
N THR A 205 -11.42 -14.57 -3.21
CA THR A 205 -10.10 -14.51 -2.56
C THR A 205 -9.01 -14.10 -3.55
N MET A 206 -8.04 -13.32 -3.09
CA MET A 206 -6.88 -12.94 -3.89
C MET A 206 -5.62 -12.86 -3.01
N ALA A 207 -4.57 -13.60 -3.40
CA ALA A 207 -3.27 -13.55 -2.72
C ALA A 207 -2.39 -12.40 -3.21
N VAL A 208 -2.66 -11.90 -4.42
CA VAL A 208 -1.77 -10.95 -5.10
C VAL A 208 -2.24 -9.51 -4.83
N PRO A 209 -1.40 -8.69 -4.17
CA PRO A 209 -1.73 -7.29 -3.86
C PRO A 209 -1.85 -6.38 -5.08
N PHE A 210 -1.17 -6.72 -6.18
CA PHE A 210 -1.01 -5.87 -7.36
C PHE A 210 -1.41 -6.62 -8.62
N GLY A 211 -2.15 -5.97 -9.52
CA GLY A 211 -2.45 -6.51 -10.84
C GLY A 211 -3.89 -6.34 -11.31
N GLY A 212 -4.85 -6.14 -10.40
CA GLY A 212 -6.25 -5.90 -10.75
C GLY A 212 -6.81 -6.97 -11.70
N VAL A 213 -7.40 -6.54 -12.83
CA VAL A 213 -7.93 -7.47 -13.86
C VAL A 213 -6.85 -8.42 -14.38
N PHE A 214 -5.59 -7.99 -14.49
CA PHE A 214 -4.50 -8.83 -14.98
C PHE A 214 -4.12 -9.96 -14.02
N ALA A 215 -4.49 -9.84 -12.74
CA ALA A 215 -4.32 -10.89 -11.74
C ALA A 215 -5.57 -11.78 -11.56
N ALA A 216 -6.60 -11.64 -12.41
CA ALA A 216 -7.85 -12.39 -12.29
C ALA A 216 -7.66 -13.92 -12.30
N GLY A 217 -6.59 -14.43 -12.92
CA GLY A 217 -6.26 -15.87 -12.90
C GLY A 217 -5.86 -16.44 -11.53
N GLN A 218 -5.61 -15.57 -10.54
CA GLN A 218 -5.31 -15.90 -9.15
C GLN A 218 -6.54 -15.82 -8.23
N LEU A 219 -7.69 -15.39 -8.76
CA LEU A 219 -8.94 -15.31 -8.00
C LEU A 219 -9.39 -16.73 -7.58
N GLY A 220 -9.74 -16.91 -6.31
CA GLY A 220 -10.22 -18.20 -5.81
C GLY A 220 -9.13 -19.26 -5.59
N LYS A 221 -7.85 -18.93 -5.83
CA LYS A 221 -6.70 -19.77 -5.50
C LYS A 221 -6.07 -19.24 -4.22
N PRO A 222 -6.44 -19.74 -3.03
CA PRO A 222 -5.62 -19.50 -1.86
C PRO A 222 -4.28 -20.16 -2.15
N SER A 223 -3.20 -19.39 -2.28
CA SER A 223 -1.87 -19.96 -2.36
C SER A 223 -1.26 -20.03 -0.95
N PRO A 224 -1.23 -21.21 -0.32
CA PRO A 224 -0.27 -21.47 0.74
C PRO A 224 0.65 -22.62 0.33
N SER A 225 1.85 -22.28 -0.14
CA SER A 225 3.10 -22.83 0.40
C SER A 225 4.26 -22.18 -0.35
N PRO A 226 5.26 -21.59 0.32
CA PRO A 226 6.61 -21.71 -0.24
C PRO A 226 6.81 -23.20 -0.50
N SER A 227 7.15 -23.58 -1.74
CA SER A 227 7.66 -24.92 -2.01
C SER A 227 8.64 -25.27 -0.90
N PRO A 228 8.53 -26.44 -0.24
CA PRO A 228 9.51 -26.80 0.79
C PRO A 228 10.88 -26.56 0.18
N SER A 229 11.63 -25.63 0.76
CA SER A 229 13.03 -25.46 0.41
C SER A 229 13.63 -26.86 0.48
N PRO A 230 14.39 -27.31 -0.54
CA PRO A 230 15.00 -28.63 -0.49
C PRO A 230 15.70 -28.74 0.85
N SER A 231 15.23 -29.67 1.68
CA SER A 231 15.80 -29.95 2.99
C SER A 231 17.31 -29.99 2.80
N PRO A 232 18.11 -29.23 3.59
CA PRO A 232 19.55 -29.26 3.44
C PRO A 232 19.97 -30.72 3.50
N SER A 233 20.51 -31.21 2.38
CA SER A 233 21.05 -32.56 2.28
C SER A 233 21.94 -32.79 3.50
N PRO A 234 21.79 -33.91 4.23
CA PRO A 234 22.50 -34.12 5.48
C PRO A 234 23.99 -33.90 5.21
N SER A 235 24.56 -32.97 5.97
CA SER A 235 25.99 -32.67 5.94
C SER A 235 26.74 -34.00 6.04
N PRO A 236 27.76 -34.28 5.21
CA PRO A 236 28.53 -35.50 5.35
C PRO A 236 29.07 -35.54 6.78
N SER A 237 28.70 -36.60 7.50
CA SER A 237 29.14 -36.86 8.86
C SER A 237 30.68 -36.77 8.92
N PRO A 238 31.26 -36.07 9.91
CA PRO A 238 32.71 -35.92 9.99
C PRO A 238 33.36 -37.30 10.06
N SER A 239 34.27 -37.55 9.12
CA SER A 239 35.13 -38.73 9.11
C SER A 239 35.82 -38.89 10.47
N PRO A 240 35.87 -40.10 11.04
CA PRO A 240 36.48 -40.30 12.36
C PRO A 240 37.95 -39.88 12.32
N SER A 241 38.31 -38.99 13.25
CA SER A 241 39.69 -38.54 13.46
C SER A 241 40.60 -39.75 13.75
N PRO A 242 41.84 -39.78 13.22
CA PRO A 242 42.77 -40.88 13.49
C PRO A 242 43.12 -40.92 14.99
N PRO A 243 43.29 -42.12 15.57
CA PRO A 243 43.57 -42.26 17.00
C PRO A 243 44.93 -41.66 17.36
N ALA A 244 44.96 -40.92 18.46
CA ALA A 244 46.17 -40.33 19.02
C ALA A 244 47.18 -41.43 19.46
N PRO A 245 48.50 -41.21 19.30
CA PRO A 245 49.50 -42.19 19.70
C PRO A 245 49.53 -42.36 21.23
N SER A 246 49.32 -43.59 21.70
CA SER A 246 49.35 -43.94 23.12
C SER A 246 50.77 -43.92 23.67
N SER A 247 51.09 -42.91 24.48
CA SER A 247 52.26 -42.92 25.34
C SER A 247 52.02 -43.83 26.56
N ARG A 248 52.56 -45.06 26.56
CA ARG A 248 52.77 -45.81 27.81
C ARG A 248 54.01 -46.71 27.76
N GLN A 249 55.05 -46.16 28.38
CA GLN A 249 56.04 -46.77 29.28
C GLN A 249 56.38 -48.26 29.14
N VAL A 250 57.64 -48.51 28.78
CA VAL A 250 58.68 -49.08 29.68
C VAL A 250 58.12 -49.87 30.87
N SER A 251 58.24 -51.22 30.83
CA SER A 251 58.64 -52.06 31.97
C SER A 251 58.78 -53.55 31.58
N ARG A 252 60.04 -54.03 31.60
CA ARG A 252 60.53 -55.41 31.90
C ARG A 252 60.24 -56.52 30.87
N SER A 253 61.12 -57.47 30.55
CA SER A 253 62.34 -57.98 31.21
C SER A 253 63.21 -58.81 30.23
N ARG A 254 64.52 -58.62 30.25
CA ARG A 254 65.57 -59.65 30.39
C ARG A 254 66.92 -58.98 30.60
#